data_AF-A0A0U5GAR2-F1
#
_entry.id   AF-A0A0U5GAR2-F1
#
_cell.length_a   1.000
_cell.length_b   1.000
_cell.length_c   1.000
_cell.angle_alpha   90.00
_cell.angle_beta   90.00
_cell.angle_gamma   90.00
#
_symmetry.space_group_name_H-M   'P 1'
#
loop_
_entity.id
_entity.type
_entity.pdbx_description
1 polymer ?
#
loop_
_entity_poly.entity_id
_entity_poly.type
_entity_poly.pdbx_seq_one_letter_code
_entity_poly.pdbx_strand_id
1 'polypeptide(L)'
;MAFLLLSQTLRRFLPGFYSLNDWTENALISPLSRLIHWPTFRHVRATPRVDNEPNKSGGGKVETLSRDAQGQFISGGLTGIVQLLDDGTVLKSPFPDAEMENHILDIAKEATIYYRIGPHERLVRILGHSRDGLVLEYMHNGDLKTYLQAHNSISMDLKLKWAG
;
A
#
# COMPACT_ATOMS: atom_id res chain seq x y z
N MET A 1 -45.38 -5.62 -18.71
CA MET A 1 -44.89 -4.66 -17.71
C MET A 1 -43.64 -5.28 -17.08
N ALA A 2 -42.53 -5.25 -17.83
CA ALA A 2 -41.38 -4.37 -17.56
C ALA A 2 -40.66 -4.82 -16.26
N PHE A 3 -39.64 -5.67 -16.31
CA PHE A 3 -38.27 -5.30 -16.67
C PHE A 3 -37.55 -6.49 -17.33
N LEU A 4 -37.54 -6.51 -18.67
CA LEU A 4 -36.56 -7.21 -19.50
C LEU A 4 -36.13 -6.18 -20.54
N LEU A 5 -34.83 -6.17 -20.85
CA LEU A 5 -34.13 -5.32 -21.84
C LEU A 5 -33.51 -4.02 -21.28
N LEU A 6 -32.29 -4.15 -20.74
CA LEU A 6 -31.16 -3.27 -21.11
C LEU A 6 -29.85 -3.84 -20.55
N SER A 7 -29.23 -4.75 -21.32
CA SER A 7 -27.76 -4.77 -21.54
C SER A 7 -27.34 -5.96 -22.44
N GLN A 8 -28.06 -6.17 -23.55
CA GLN A 8 -27.49 -6.93 -24.67
C GLN A 8 -26.81 -5.99 -25.65
N THR A 9 -25.66 -5.44 -25.29
CA THR A 9 -24.60 -5.09 -26.25
C THR A 9 -23.30 -4.79 -25.50
N LEU A 10 -22.47 -5.82 -25.34
CA LEU A 10 -21.00 -5.81 -25.35
C LEU A 10 -20.49 -7.16 -24.77
N ARG A 11 -20.83 -8.26 -25.47
CA ARG A 11 -20.13 -9.55 -25.36
C ARG A 11 -19.55 -9.89 -26.72
N ARG A 12 -18.25 -9.65 -26.86
CA ARG A 12 -17.28 -10.14 -27.86
C ARG A 12 -16.05 -9.26 -27.59
N PHE A 13 -15.15 -9.59 -26.67
CA PHE A 13 -14.26 -10.76 -26.62
C PHE A 13 -14.13 -11.35 -25.19
N LEU A 14 -13.95 -12.67 -25.13
CA LEU A 14 -14.05 -13.60 -23.98
C LEU A 14 -12.84 -13.54 -22.98
N PRO A 15 -12.77 -14.36 -21.90
CA PRO A 15 -13.64 -14.43 -20.72
C PRO A 15 -12.82 -14.66 -19.40
N GLY A 16 -13.49 -14.67 -18.23
CA GLY A 16 -12.93 -15.29 -17.00
C GLY A 16 -13.08 -14.45 -15.73
N PHE A 17 -14.32 -14.25 -15.28
CA PHE A 17 -14.58 -13.87 -13.89
C PHE A 17 -14.23 -15.06 -12.99
N TYR A 18 -13.29 -14.88 -12.08
CA TYR A 18 -13.11 -15.80 -10.96
C TYR A 18 -13.89 -15.29 -9.74
N SER A 19 -14.51 -16.28 -9.10
CA SER A 19 -15.54 -16.20 -8.07
C SER A 19 -14.95 -15.89 -6.70
N LEU A 20 -15.81 -15.48 -5.76
CA LEU A 20 -15.53 -15.05 -4.38
C LEU A 20 -14.90 -16.14 -3.47
N ASN A 21 -14.41 -17.27 -4.01
CA ASN A 21 -13.93 -18.44 -3.25
C ASN A 21 -12.44 -18.78 -3.47
N ASP A 22 -11.68 -18.04 -4.29
CA ASP A 22 -10.27 -18.39 -4.60
C ASP A 22 -9.25 -18.00 -3.50
N TRP A 23 -9.71 -17.58 -2.32
CA TRP A 23 -8.84 -17.14 -1.22
C TRP A 23 -8.27 -18.28 -0.35
N THR A 24 -8.42 -19.54 -0.77
CA THR A 24 -7.94 -20.70 0.02
C THR A 24 -6.85 -21.55 -0.62
N GLU A 25 -6.43 -21.31 -1.88
CA GLU A 25 -5.48 -22.23 -2.56
C GLU A 25 -4.20 -21.59 -3.14
N ASN A 26 -3.68 -20.51 -2.57
CA ASN A 26 -2.29 -20.06 -2.83
C ASN A 26 -1.37 -20.16 -1.61
N ALA A 27 -1.69 -21.07 -0.68
CA ALA A 27 -0.79 -21.53 0.36
C ALA A 27 0.09 -22.69 -0.14
N LEU A 28 0.83 -22.50 -1.24
CA LEU A 28 1.94 -23.39 -1.59
C LEU A 28 3.27 -22.73 -1.18
N ILE A 29 3.60 -23.07 0.05
CA ILE A 29 4.84 -22.84 0.78
C ILE A 29 6.04 -23.31 -0.04
N SER A 30 7.01 -22.42 -0.29
CA SER A 30 8.37 -22.85 -0.59
C SER A 30 9.02 -23.37 0.71
N PRO A 31 9.82 -24.46 0.72
CA PRO A 31 10.21 -25.12 1.97
C PRO A 31 11.35 -24.43 2.76
N LEU A 32 11.73 -23.18 2.46
CA LEU A 32 12.94 -22.57 3.03
C LEU A 32 12.74 -21.29 3.86
N SER A 33 11.51 -20.90 4.21
CA SER A 33 11.25 -19.78 5.14
C SER A 33 10.91 -20.24 6.57
N ARG A 34 11.46 -21.37 7.01
CA ARG A 34 11.50 -21.72 8.45
C ARG A 34 12.64 -20.97 9.11
N LEU A 35 12.36 -19.78 9.63
CA LEU A 35 12.93 -19.13 10.84
C LEU A 35 12.78 -17.61 10.75
N ILE A 36 11.54 -17.12 10.83
CA ILE A 36 11.31 -15.79 11.37
C ILE A 36 10.27 -15.96 12.47
N HIS A 37 10.76 -16.03 13.71
CA HIS A 37 9.91 -15.91 14.89
C HIS A 37 9.28 -14.51 14.84
N TRP A 38 7.96 -14.45 14.84
CA TRP A 38 7.22 -13.20 15.03
C TRP A 38 7.01 -13.03 16.54
N PRO A 39 7.58 -11.99 17.19
CA PRO A 39 7.33 -11.80 18.61
C PRO A 39 5.86 -11.46 18.83
N THR A 40 5.25 -12.22 19.72
CA THR A 40 3.89 -12.02 20.22
C THR A 40 3.77 -10.62 20.83
N PHE A 41 2.78 -9.88 20.36
CA PHE A 41 2.33 -8.57 20.86
C PHE A 41 2.37 -8.51 22.39
N ARG A 42 3.22 -7.64 22.97
CA ARG A 42 3.10 -7.25 24.38
C ARG A 42 2.22 -6.01 24.46
N HIS A 43 1.16 -6.13 25.25
CA HIS A 43 0.24 -5.06 25.61
C HIS A 43 1.00 -3.96 26.36
N VAL A 44 1.29 -2.83 25.70
CA VAL A 44 1.86 -1.64 26.35
C VAL A 44 0.71 -0.72 26.76
N ARG A 45 0.75 -0.32 28.03
CA ARG A 45 -0.30 0.41 28.76
C ARG A 45 -0.49 1.82 28.18
N ALA A 46 -1.72 2.15 27.78
CA ALA A 46 -2.11 3.50 27.34
C ALA A 46 -2.03 4.53 28.49
N THR A 47 -1.53 5.73 28.19
CA THR A 47 -1.59 6.93 29.07
C THR A 47 -2.87 7.74 28.82
N PRO A 48 -3.32 8.59 29.76
CA PRO A 48 -4.68 9.15 29.75
C PRO A 48 -4.86 10.26 28.71
N ARG A 49 -6.07 10.31 28.15
CA ARG A 49 -6.55 11.28 27.16
C ARG A 49 -6.67 12.68 27.75
N VAL A 50 -6.37 13.70 26.95
CA VAL A 50 -6.76 15.09 27.19
C VAL A 50 -8.03 15.34 26.39
N ASP A 51 -9.14 15.51 27.08
CA ASP A 51 -10.44 15.78 26.49
C ASP A 51 -10.56 17.29 26.21
N ASN A 52 -10.72 17.68 24.94
CA ASN A 52 -11.10 19.03 24.57
C ASN A 52 -12.53 19.03 24.04
N GLU A 53 -13.39 19.85 24.67
CA GLU A 53 -14.81 20.08 24.34
C GLU A 53 -15.03 20.60 22.91
N PRO A 54 -16.18 20.30 22.27
CA PRO A 54 -16.41 20.62 20.87
C PRO A 54 -16.96 22.05 20.69
N ASN A 55 -16.17 22.92 20.06
CA ASN A 55 -16.65 24.21 19.59
C ASN A 55 -17.46 24.04 18.29
N LYS A 56 -18.72 24.47 18.27
CA LYS A 56 -19.61 24.41 17.10
C LYS A 56 -19.38 25.61 16.19
N SER A 57 -18.78 25.38 15.02
CA SER A 57 -18.96 26.26 13.86
C SER A 57 -19.02 25.42 12.58
N GLY A 58 -19.99 25.70 11.70
CA GLY A 58 -20.13 25.04 10.41
C GLY A 58 -18.84 25.12 9.59
N GLY A 59 -18.24 23.97 9.35
CA GLY A 59 -16.99 23.76 8.64
C GLY A 59 -16.79 22.26 8.52
N GLY A 60 -16.27 21.79 7.38
CA GLY A 60 -16.07 20.35 7.13
C GLY A 60 -15.45 19.69 8.36
N LYS A 61 -16.12 18.66 8.88
CA LYS A 61 -15.70 17.96 10.09
C LYS A 61 -14.32 17.38 9.84
N VAL A 62 -13.29 17.97 10.44
CA VAL A 62 -11.92 17.44 10.38
C VAL A 62 -11.89 16.23 11.30
N GLU A 63 -11.95 15.04 10.72
CA GLU A 63 -11.84 13.81 11.48
C GLU A 63 -10.36 13.53 11.76
N THR A 64 -10.02 13.39 13.04
CA THR A 64 -8.66 13.02 13.47
C THR A 64 -8.61 11.51 13.64
N LEU A 65 -7.73 10.85 12.88
CA LEU A 65 -7.49 9.42 12.93
C LEU A 65 -6.17 9.17 13.67
N SER A 66 -6.15 8.19 14.58
CA SER A 66 -4.95 7.78 15.33
C SER A 66 -4.75 6.27 15.20
N ARG A 67 -3.51 5.86 14.94
CA ARG A 67 -3.09 4.47 14.76
C ARG A 67 -1.67 4.30 15.30
N ASP A 68 -1.40 3.13 15.87
CA ASP A 68 -0.05 2.75 16.26
C ASP A 68 0.87 2.65 15.04
N ALA A 69 2.04 3.27 15.14
CA ALA A 69 3.07 3.15 14.13
C ALA A 69 3.67 1.74 14.15
N GLN A 70 3.86 1.16 12.97
CA GLN A 70 4.59 -0.10 12.80
C GLN A 70 6.08 0.13 12.55
N GLY A 71 6.46 1.36 12.18
CA GLY A 71 7.84 1.74 11.93
C GLY A 71 7.96 3.27 11.81
N GLN A 72 9.10 3.74 11.31
CA GLN A 72 9.31 5.16 11.07
C GLN A 72 8.47 5.63 9.88
N PHE A 73 7.62 6.63 10.08
CA PHE A 73 6.84 7.23 9.00
C PHE A 73 7.76 7.84 7.92
N ILE A 74 7.53 7.46 6.65
CA ILE A 74 8.23 8.00 5.49
C ILE A 74 7.31 8.97 4.73
N SER A 75 6.12 8.50 4.37
CA SER A 75 5.18 9.27 3.56
C SER A 75 3.75 8.74 3.67
N GLY A 76 2.78 9.53 3.23
CA GLY A 76 1.38 9.15 3.12
C GLY A 76 0.83 9.52 1.74
N GLY A 77 -0.11 8.71 1.26
CA GLY A 77 -0.84 8.95 0.02
C GLY A 77 -2.30 8.53 0.16
N LEU A 78 -3.02 8.53 -0.96
CA LEU A 78 -4.46 8.24 -0.99
C LEU A 78 -4.80 6.85 -0.47
N THR A 79 -4.04 5.83 -0.87
CA THR A 79 -4.36 4.43 -0.56
C THR A 79 -3.60 3.90 0.66
N GLY A 80 -2.63 4.65 1.19
CA GLY A 80 -1.80 4.10 2.24
C GLY A 80 -0.77 5.01 2.86
N ILE A 81 -0.21 4.50 3.94
CA ILE A 81 0.89 5.08 4.71
C ILE A 81 2.11 4.19 4.54
N VAL A 82 3.25 4.82 4.23
CA VAL A 82 4.55 4.18 4.00
C VAL A 82 5.43 4.36 5.23
N GLN A 83 5.95 3.25 5.75
CA GLN A 83 6.78 3.20 6.96
C GLN A 83 8.03 2.35 6.72
N LEU A 84 9.17 2.76 7.31
CA LEU A 84 10.40 1.98 7.37
C LEU A 84 10.36 1.11 8.63
N LEU A 85 10.48 -0.21 8.45
CA LEU A 85 10.50 -1.19 9.54
C LEU A 85 11.92 -1.39 10.09
N ASP A 86 12.02 -1.97 11.28
CA ASP A 86 13.30 -2.20 11.98
C ASP A 86 14.23 -3.17 11.23
N ASP A 87 13.68 -4.04 10.38
CA ASP A 87 14.45 -4.97 9.54
C ASP A 87 14.99 -4.33 8.24
N GLY A 88 14.75 -3.02 8.05
CA GLY A 88 15.18 -2.26 6.88
C GLY A 88 14.26 -2.42 5.66
N THR A 89 13.10 -3.07 5.80
CA THR A 89 12.09 -3.13 4.74
C THR A 89 11.08 -2.00 4.87
N VAL A 90 10.30 -1.77 3.81
CA VAL A 90 9.26 -0.74 3.78
C VAL A 90 7.88 -1.39 3.77
N LEU A 91 7.01 -0.95 4.68
CA LEU A 91 5.61 -1.31 4.69
C LEU A 91 4.76 -0.18 4.10
N LYS A 92 4.04 -0.46 3.03
CA LYS A 92 2.90 0.34 2.59
C LYS A 92 1.60 -0.28 3.11
N SER A 93 1.07 0.31 4.18
CA SER A 93 -0.16 -0.14 4.84
C SER A 93 -1.39 0.66 4.39
N PRO A 94 -2.62 0.10 4.43
CA PRO A 94 -3.84 0.82 4.06
C PRO A 94 -4.01 2.12 4.84
N PHE A 95 -4.60 3.13 4.20
CA PHE A 95 -4.93 4.37 4.90
C PHE A 95 -6.07 4.10 5.89
N PRO A 96 -5.97 4.55 7.16
CA PRO A 96 -6.88 4.12 8.23
C PRO A 96 -8.12 5.00 8.34
N ASP A 97 -8.83 5.24 7.22
CA ASP A 97 -10.07 6.01 7.19
C ASP A 97 -11.32 5.12 7.08
N ALA A 98 -12.49 5.73 6.87
CA ALA A 98 -13.76 5.01 6.70
C ALA A 98 -13.78 4.06 5.49
N GLU A 99 -12.87 4.26 4.52
CA GLU A 99 -12.75 3.49 3.28
C GLU A 99 -11.61 2.46 3.36
N MET A 100 -11.14 2.11 4.56
CA MET A 100 -10.01 1.19 4.77
C MET A 100 -10.12 -0.13 3.99
N GLU A 101 -11.31 -0.72 3.86
CA GLU A 101 -11.47 -1.95 3.07
C GLU A 101 -11.24 -1.71 1.57
N ASN A 102 -11.62 -0.55 1.04
CA ASN A 102 -11.30 -0.17 -0.34
C ASN A 102 -9.79 0.02 -0.52
N HIS A 103 -9.11 0.62 0.46
CA HIS A 103 -7.65 0.75 0.46
C HIS A 103 -6.93 -0.60 0.51
N ILE A 104 -7.46 -1.57 1.27
CA ILE A 104 -6.96 -2.96 1.29
C ILE A 104 -7.09 -3.60 -0.09
N LEU A 105 -8.24 -3.44 -0.76
CA LEU A 105 -8.45 -3.96 -2.10
C LEU A 105 -7.52 -3.31 -3.13
N ASP A 106 -7.28 -2.01 -3.03
CA ASP A 106 -6.37 -1.30 -3.92
C ASP A 106 -4.91 -1.73 -3.72
N ILE A 107 -4.49 -1.97 -2.48
CA ILE A 107 -3.19 -2.57 -2.16
C ILE A 107 -3.07 -3.99 -2.71
N ALA A 108 -4.12 -4.81 -2.61
CA ALA A 108 -4.11 -6.16 -3.19
C ALA A 108 -4.01 -6.16 -4.72
N LYS A 109 -4.69 -5.20 -5.39
CA LYS A 109 -4.53 -4.98 -6.84
C LYS A 109 -3.09 -4.58 -7.18
N GLU A 110 -2.48 -3.69 -6.41
CA GLU A 110 -1.09 -3.29 -6.58
C GLU A 110 -0.12 -4.47 -6.43
N ALA A 111 -0.30 -5.34 -5.43
CA ALA A 111 0.47 -6.59 -5.30
C ALA A 111 0.38 -7.46 -6.55
N THR A 112 -0.84 -7.63 -7.08
CA THR A 112 -1.09 -8.43 -8.29
C THR A 112 -0.34 -7.86 -9.51
N ILE A 113 -0.25 -6.53 -9.62
CA ILE A 113 0.53 -5.87 -10.68
C ILE A 113 2.01 -6.18 -10.54
N TYR A 114 2.58 -6.08 -9.35
CA TYR A 114 3.98 -6.44 -9.10
C TYR A 114 4.28 -7.89 -9.51
N TYR A 115 3.44 -8.85 -9.09
CA TYR A 115 3.66 -10.26 -9.44
C TYR A 115 3.52 -10.53 -10.94
N ARG A 116 2.61 -9.82 -11.62
CA ARG A 116 2.42 -9.96 -13.07
C ARG A 116 3.60 -9.41 -13.88
N ILE A 117 4.19 -8.29 -13.43
CA ILE A 117 5.36 -7.69 -14.09
C ILE A 117 6.61 -8.54 -13.81
N GLY A 118 6.73 -9.05 -12.58
CA GLY A 118 7.91 -9.76 -12.10
C GLY A 118 9.04 -8.80 -11.69
N PRO A 119 10.18 -9.35 -11.21
CA PRO A 119 11.32 -8.55 -10.78
C PRO A 119 11.92 -7.75 -11.95
N HIS A 120 12.18 -6.46 -11.72
CA HIS A 120 12.78 -5.57 -12.72
C HIS A 120 13.67 -4.51 -12.04
N GLU A 121 14.85 -4.23 -12.59
CA GLU A 121 15.86 -3.33 -11.97
C GLU A 121 15.38 -1.89 -11.74
N ARG A 122 14.38 -1.45 -12.51
CA ARG A 122 13.78 -0.10 -12.43
C ARG A 122 12.49 -0.03 -11.61
N LEU A 123 12.08 -1.13 -11.00
CA LEU A 123 10.91 -1.19 -10.15
C LEU A 123 11.33 -1.56 -8.74
N VAL A 124 10.69 -0.93 -7.75
CA VAL A 124 10.88 -1.32 -6.36
C VAL A 124 10.47 -2.78 -6.20
N ARG A 125 11.34 -3.62 -5.67
CA ARG A 125 11.02 -5.03 -5.49
C ARG A 125 9.98 -5.23 -4.41
N ILE A 126 8.96 -6.02 -4.74
CA ILE A 126 8.05 -6.59 -3.76
C ILE A 126 8.72 -7.75 -3.02
N LEU A 127 8.67 -7.72 -1.69
CA LEU A 127 9.18 -8.77 -0.82
C LEU A 127 8.04 -9.64 -0.27
N GLY A 128 6.84 -9.06 -0.17
CA GLY A 128 5.63 -9.77 0.23
C GLY A 128 4.41 -8.86 0.20
N HIS A 129 3.23 -9.46 0.38
CA HIS A 129 2.01 -8.73 0.64
C HIS A 129 1.13 -9.51 1.62
N SER A 130 0.30 -8.79 2.35
CA SER A 130 -0.75 -9.34 3.19
C SER A 130 -1.89 -8.32 3.28
N ARG A 131 -2.90 -8.61 4.11
CA ARG A 131 -3.95 -7.63 4.40
C ARG A 131 -3.41 -6.38 5.10
N ASP A 132 -2.29 -6.50 5.82
CA ASP A 132 -1.67 -5.40 6.55
C ASP A 132 -0.90 -4.43 5.64
N GLY A 133 -0.58 -4.86 4.41
CA GLY A 133 0.09 -4.01 3.42
C GLY A 133 1.01 -4.74 2.45
N LEU A 134 1.75 -3.95 1.67
CA LEU A 134 2.87 -4.41 0.84
C LEU A 134 4.18 -4.24 1.58
N VAL A 135 4.99 -5.30 1.60
CA VAL A 135 6.37 -5.24 2.06
C VAL A 135 7.26 -5.07 0.83
N LEU A 136 8.03 -3.99 0.81
CA LEU A 136 8.86 -3.55 -0.30
C LEU A 136 10.31 -3.40 0.16
N GLU A 137 11.24 -3.48 -0.79
CA GLU A 137 12.62 -3.10 -0.50
C GLU A 137 12.76 -1.59 -0.26
N TYR A 138 13.70 -1.20 0.60
CA TYR A 138 13.94 0.20 0.90
C TYR A 138 14.86 0.86 -0.13
N MET A 139 14.43 2.01 -0.65
CA MET A 139 15.20 2.83 -1.60
C MET A 139 15.89 3.98 -0.86
N HIS A 140 17.12 3.73 -0.39
CA HIS A 140 17.87 4.66 0.47
C HIS A 140 18.25 6.01 -0.18
N ASN A 141 18.26 6.09 -1.51
CA ASN A 141 18.60 7.33 -2.23
C ASN A 141 17.43 8.31 -2.36
N GLY A 142 16.25 7.95 -1.85
CA GLY A 142 15.05 8.79 -1.89
C GLY A 142 14.43 8.87 -3.28
N ASP A 143 13.72 9.97 -3.54
CA ASP A 143 12.95 10.18 -4.76
C ASP A 143 13.61 11.21 -5.72
N LEU A 144 13.25 11.11 -6.99
CA LEU A 144 13.77 11.98 -8.04
C LEU A 144 13.45 13.46 -7.78
N LYS A 145 12.27 13.80 -7.25
CA LYS A 145 11.90 15.21 -7.01
C LYS A 145 12.83 15.82 -5.97
N THR A 146 13.09 15.13 -4.87
CA THR A 146 14.04 15.57 -3.84
C THR A 146 15.45 15.72 -4.41
N TYR A 147 15.90 14.76 -5.23
CA TYR A 147 17.19 14.86 -5.90
C TYR A 147 17.29 16.10 -6.80
N LEU A 148 16.27 16.34 -7.64
CA LEU A 148 16.21 17.49 -8.55
C LEU A 148 16.20 18.83 -7.80
N GLN A 149 15.56 18.88 -6.63
CA GLN A 149 15.53 20.09 -5.79
C GLN A 149 16.89 20.37 -5.13
N ALA A 150 17.66 19.34 -4.80
CA ALA A 150 18.98 19.48 -4.18
C ALA A 150 20.09 19.83 -5.19
N HIS A 151 19.87 19.63 -6.50
CA HIS A 151 20.90 19.80 -7.53
C HIS A 151 20.50 20.85 -8.57
N ASN A 152 21.20 21.99 -8.56
CA ASN A 152 20.94 23.11 -9.48
C ASN A 152 21.32 22.82 -10.94
N SER A 153 22.20 21.84 -11.18
CA SER A 153 22.61 21.46 -12.53
C SER A 153 22.72 19.94 -12.62
N ILE A 154 22.16 19.39 -13.70
CA ILE A 154 22.16 17.96 -13.98
C ILE A 154 22.51 17.79 -15.45
N SER A 155 23.54 16.98 -15.72
CA SER A 155 24.01 16.69 -17.08
C SER A 155 22.88 16.11 -17.94
N MET A 156 22.89 16.42 -19.24
CA MET A 156 21.93 15.87 -20.19
C MET A 156 21.98 14.33 -20.23
N ASP A 157 23.17 13.74 -20.17
CA ASP A 157 23.36 12.29 -20.19
C ASP A 157 22.62 11.58 -19.05
N LEU A 158 22.70 12.13 -17.83
CA LEU A 158 21.99 11.59 -16.67
C LEU A 158 20.47 11.72 -16.80
N LYS A 159 19.98 12.84 -17.36
CA LYS A 159 18.53 13.02 -17.63
C LYS A 159 18.03 11.98 -18.64
N LEU A 160 18.80 11.74 -19.70
CA LEU A 160 18.50 10.74 -20.72
C LEU A 160 18.51 9.32 -20.12
N LYS A 161 19.45 9.03 -19.22
CA LYS A 161 19.51 7.74 -18.51
C LYS A 161 18.26 7.45 -17.67
N TRP A 162 17.65 8.48 -17.06
CA TRP A 162 16.44 8.30 -16.25
C TRP A 162 15.16 8.25 -17.09
N ALA A 163 15.15 8.92 -18.25
CA ALA A 163 13.99 8.96 -19.13
C ALA A 163 13.84 7.71 -19.99
N GLY A 164 14.95 7.04 -20.32
CA GLY A 164 14.98 5.80 -21.11
C GLY A 164 14.90 4.57 -20.24
#